data_AF-A0A3D9GD18-F1
#
_entry.id   AF-A0A3D9GD18-F1
#
_cell.length_a   1.000
_cell.length_b   1.000
_cell.length_c   1.000
_cell.angle_alpha   90.00
_cell.angle_beta   90.00
_cell.angle_gamma   90.00
#
_symmetry.space_group_name_H-M   'P 1'
#
loop_
_entity.id
_entity.type
_entity.pdbx_description
1 polymer ?
#
loop_
_entity_poly.entity_id
_entity_poly.type
_entity_poly.pdbx_seq_one_letter_code
_entity_poly.pdbx_strand_id
1 'polypeptide(L)'
;MPHSKPIHPHAYPKPIIHTRSGLPAFQDKIGKGLPVTVAFLGGSITEGAGASDADKTSWRGLTQTWLKDRHGADQVACINAGVGGTDSTFGAHRLQEHVLEHGPVDLLLVEFSVNDGTDRSESIRGMEGIVRGCRRRSPQTDLCFVYTAADKNLGPGVPFNIAVHEEVAAYYGIPSVNYASAIQQGVEEGRWTWRELAPDGVHPNDEGHALYAGFAREFLESFFETRAAATAETGHATSIGRDVLSLPPLVAGNYEYGRMIRADSILSQRGFDYNGLQHKPVMNWRYDDGHLEALSEGASLSYIVTGRGTGLCLFMGPDSGILEYAVNGGPFQEVNLFDDWCKLAYRPVIIMLASGSEPAEMQVEVRNTGRKDVESLGTRLQVLRILSH
;
A
#
# COMPACT_ATOMS: atom_id res chain seq x y z
N MET A 1 -14.63 30.40 -7.35
CA MET A 1 -13.70 30.08 -6.26
C MET A 1 -14.43 30.22 -4.94
N PRO A 2 -14.60 29.16 -4.15
CA PRO A 2 -14.67 29.28 -2.72
C PRO A 2 -13.27 29.06 -2.16
N HIS A 3 -12.72 30.09 -1.52
CA HIS A 3 -11.50 29.96 -0.73
C HIS A 3 -11.78 28.94 0.39
N SER A 4 -11.09 27.80 0.38
CA SER A 4 -11.03 26.89 1.51
C SER A 4 -10.57 27.69 2.73
N LYS A 5 -11.43 27.82 3.74
CA LYS A 5 -11.02 28.42 5.02
C LYS A 5 -9.86 27.59 5.57
N PRO A 6 -8.78 28.21 6.09
CA PRO A 6 -7.73 27.47 6.75
C PRO A 6 -8.35 26.74 7.95
N ILE A 7 -8.25 25.41 7.94
CA ILE A 7 -8.65 24.58 9.07
C ILE A 7 -7.73 24.95 10.23
N HIS A 8 -8.28 25.62 11.25
CA HIS A 8 -7.53 26.00 12.45
C HIS A 8 -7.05 24.73 13.17
N PRO A 9 -5.76 24.61 13.52
CA PRO A 9 -5.15 23.37 14.06
C PRO A 9 -5.60 22.97 15.48
N HIS A 10 -6.63 23.60 16.05
CA HIS A 10 -7.08 23.36 17.43
C HIS A 10 -8.58 23.06 17.58
N ALA A 11 -9.31 22.80 16.49
CA ALA A 11 -10.78 22.71 16.51
C ALA A 11 -11.38 21.34 16.11
N TYR A 12 -10.57 20.29 15.97
CA TYR A 12 -11.02 18.96 15.58
C TYR A 12 -10.60 17.88 16.59
N PRO A 13 -11.31 16.73 16.64
CA PRO A 13 -10.90 15.57 17.43
C PRO A 13 -9.50 15.14 17.05
N LYS A 14 -8.75 14.70 18.05
CA LYS A 14 -7.40 14.22 17.85
C LYS A 14 -7.43 12.73 17.53
N PRO A 15 -6.61 12.25 16.58
CA PRO A 15 -6.49 10.83 16.32
C PRO A 15 -5.87 10.13 17.54
N ILE A 16 -6.21 8.85 17.74
CA ILE A 16 -5.44 8.02 18.66
C ILE A 16 -4.06 7.80 18.04
N ILE A 17 -3.01 8.20 18.76
CA ILE A 17 -1.61 8.05 18.35
C ILE A 17 -0.92 7.06 19.29
N HIS A 18 -0.25 6.07 18.71
CA HIS A 18 0.71 5.23 19.42
C HIS A 18 2.12 5.56 18.91
N THR A 19 2.91 6.25 19.72
CA THR A 19 4.26 6.71 19.32
C THR A 19 5.28 5.58 19.20
N ARG A 20 5.14 4.52 20.01
CA ARG A 20 6.03 3.33 20.03
C ARG A 20 7.52 3.71 19.98
N SER A 21 8.28 3.16 19.03
CA SER A 21 9.72 3.46 18.86
C SER A 21 9.99 4.83 18.23
N GLY A 22 8.95 5.58 17.85
CA GLY A 22 9.04 6.88 17.21
C GLY A 22 9.59 6.81 15.79
N LEU A 23 10.13 7.95 15.33
CA LEU A 23 10.73 8.14 14.01
C LEU A 23 12.17 8.67 14.15
N PRO A 24 13.09 7.93 14.79
CA PRO A 24 14.39 8.46 15.20
C PRO A 24 15.29 8.88 14.02
N ALA A 25 15.31 8.14 12.91
CA ALA A 25 16.16 8.45 11.76
C ALA A 25 15.63 9.67 10.99
N PHE A 26 14.31 9.73 10.80
CA PHE A 26 13.63 10.87 10.20
C PHE A 26 13.78 12.13 11.05
N GLN A 27 13.58 12.01 12.38
CA GLN A 27 13.71 13.12 13.33
C GLN A 27 15.14 13.67 13.37
N ASP A 28 16.16 12.81 13.33
CA ASP A 28 17.56 13.24 13.30
C ASP A 28 17.87 14.03 12.02
N LYS A 29 17.45 13.55 10.85
CA LYS A 29 17.65 14.25 9.57
C LYS A 29 16.94 15.59 9.50
N ILE A 30 15.67 15.62 9.89
CA ILE A 30 14.91 16.86 9.95
C ILE A 30 15.54 17.85 10.94
N GLY A 31 15.95 17.38 12.11
CA GLY A 31 16.62 18.22 13.09
C GLY A 31 17.91 18.84 12.55
N LYS A 32 18.64 18.14 11.68
CA LYS A 32 19.87 18.62 11.05
C LYS A 32 19.63 19.52 9.83
N GLY A 33 18.37 19.76 9.45
CA GLY A 33 18.04 20.53 8.24
C GLY A 33 18.45 19.80 6.95
N LEU A 34 18.57 18.48 6.97
CA LEU A 34 18.99 17.69 5.82
C LEU A 34 17.81 17.36 4.90
N PRO A 35 18.04 17.11 3.60
CA PRO A 35 16.99 16.65 2.71
C PRO A 35 16.35 15.34 3.20
N VAL A 36 15.03 15.26 3.08
CA VAL A 36 14.25 14.07 3.43
C VAL A 36 13.33 13.62 2.31
N THR A 37 13.19 12.30 2.17
CA THR A 37 12.21 11.67 1.27
C THR A 37 11.11 10.99 2.08
N VAL A 38 9.86 11.37 1.85
CA VAL A 38 8.68 10.77 2.49
C VAL A 38 7.85 9.98 1.47
N ALA A 39 7.72 8.68 1.68
CA ALA A 39 6.92 7.81 0.82
C ALA A 39 5.57 7.45 1.46
N PHE A 40 4.57 7.26 0.61
CA PHE A 40 3.21 6.92 1.01
C PHE A 40 2.78 5.65 0.27
N LEU A 41 2.68 4.53 0.98
CA LEU A 41 2.32 3.23 0.44
C LEU A 41 0.93 2.83 0.92
N GLY A 42 -0.02 2.70 0.00
CA GLY A 42 -1.38 2.32 0.38
C GLY A 42 -2.34 2.11 -0.79
N GLY A 43 -3.64 2.09 -0.46
CA GLY A 43 -4.74 1.95 -1.43
C GLY A 43 -5.16 3.27 -2.11
N SER A 44 -6.44 3.36 -2.47
CA SER A 44 -7.03 4.46 -3.25
C SER A 44 -7.04 5.80 -2.50
N ILE A 45 -7.27 5.78 -1.19
CA ILE A 45 -7.23 6.99 -0.35
C ILE A 45 -5.80 7.57 -0.33
N THR A 46 -4.79 6.70 -0.23
CA THR A 46 -3.37 7.11 -0.33
C THR A 46 -3.02 7.60 -1.73
N GLU A 47 -3.58 7.00 -2.78
CA GLU A 47 -3.43 7.46 -4.16
C GLU A 47 -4.02 8.88 -4.35
N GLY A 48 -5.12 9.20 -3.66
CA GLY A 48 -5.77 10.50 -3.66
C GLY A 48 -7.23 10.47 -4.13
N ALA A 49 -7.86 9.30 -4.19
CA ALA A 49 -9.26 9.17 -4.58
C ALA A 49 -10.20 10.01 -3.68
N GLY A 50 -11.21 10.62 -4.29
CA GLY A 50 -12.17 11.52 -3.66
C GLY A 50 -11.71 12.99 -3.59
N ALA A 51 -10.40 13.27 -3.65
CA ALA A 51 -9.88 14.63 -3.75
C ALA A 51 -10.18 15.24 -5.13
N SER A 52 -10.43 16.56 -5.19
CA SER A 52 -10.62 17.28 -6.46
C SER A 52 -9.34 17.39 -7.29
N ASP A 53 -8.18 17.39 -6.63
CA ASP A 53 -6.87 17.24 -7.24
C ASP A 53 -6.06 16.24 -6.39
N ALA A 54 -5.87 15.03 -6.93
CA ALA A 54 -5.20 13.94 -6.22
C ALA A 54 -3.81 14.31 -5.71
N ASP A 55 -3.08 15.23 -6.36
CA ASP A 55 -1.72 15.63 -5.97
C ASP A 55 -1.66 16.87 -5.09
N LYS A 56 -2.73 17.68 -5.05
CA LYS A 56 -2.75 18.93 -4.27
C LYS A 56 -3.67 18.88 -3.06
N THR A 57 -4.85 18.28 -3.19
CA THR A 57 -5.89 18.33 -2.15
C THR A 57 -6.09 17.00 -1.43
N SER A 58 -5.39 15.93 -1.83
CA SER A 58 -5.33 14.70 -1.04
C SER A 58 -4.55 14.89 0.27
N TRP A 59 -4.81 14.05 1.27
CA TRP A 59 -4.11 14.11 2.56
C TRP A 59 -2.59 14.03 2.39
N ARG A 60 -2.12 13.22 1.43
CA ARG A 60 -0.72 13.13 1.00
C ARG A 60 -0.22 14.45 0.43
N GLY A 61 -0.93 15.03 -0.54
CA GLY A 61 -0.55 16.29 -1.19
C GLY A 61 -0.49 17.47 -0.21
N LEU A 62 -1.45 17.52 0.70
CA LEU A 62 -1.49 18.51 1.78
C LEU A 62 -0.38 18.28 2.82
N THR A 63 -0.10 17.02 3.19
CA THR A 63 1.02 16.68 4.09
C THR A 63 2.36 17.05 3.46
N GLN A 64 2.55 16.78 2.16
CA GLN A 64 3.73 17.20 1.40
C GLN A 64 3.88 18.72 1.42
N THR A 65 2.80 19.46 1.16
CA THR A 65 2.82 20.94 1.15
C THR A 65 3.24 21.47 2.51
N TRP A 66 2.64 20.96 3.59
CA TRP A 66 3.00 21.34 4.95
C TRP A 66 4.47 21.02 5.29
N LEU A 67 4.97 19.84 4.93
CA LEU A 67 6.39 19.49 5.14
C LEU A 67 7.33 20.44 4.39
N LYS A 68 7.01 20.77 3.13
CA LYS A 68 7.79 21.72 2.31
C LYS A 68 7.79 23.12 2.91
N ASP A 69 6.64 23.59 3.39
CA ASP A 69 6.53 24.89 4.05
C ASP A 69 7.33 24.92 5.37
N ARG A 70 7.37 23.79 6.09
CA ARG A 70 8.00 23.67 7.41
C ARG A 70 9.51 23.42 7.37
N HIS A 71 9.99 22.68 6.36
CA HIS A 71 11.38 22.18 6.27
C HIS A 71 12.15 22.74 5.07
N GLY A 72 11.47 23.40 4.13
CA GLY A 72 12.02 23.96 2.91
C GLY A 72 11.64 23.15 1.67
N ALA A 73 11.15 23.83 0.63
CA ALA A 73 10.62 23.19 -0.57
C ALA A 73 11.63 22.27 -1.29
N ASP A 74 12.89 22.68 -1.34
CA ASP A 74 13.99 21.93 -1.97
C ASP A 74 14.58 20.83 -1.06
N GLN A 75 14.11 20.74 0.19
CA GLN A 75 14.56 19.75 1.19
C GLN A 75 13.60 18.57 1.35
N VAL A 76 12.45 18.58 0.68
CA VAL A 76 11.42 17.54 0.84
C VAL A 76 11.03 16.96 -0.51
N ALA A 77 11.31 15.68 -0.69
CA ALA A 77 10.77 14.85 -1.76
C ALA A 77 9.64 13.96 -1.22
N CYS A 78 8.62 13.70 -2.04
CA CYS A 78 7.57 12.75 -1.69
C CYS A 78 7.32 11.75 -2.81
N ILE A 79 7.01 10.51 -2.42
CA ILE A 79 6.70 9.41 -3.33
C ILE A 79 5.25 8.96 -3.11
N ASN A 80 4.42 9.04 -4.14
CA ASN A 80 3.06 8.50 -4.13
C ASN A 80 3.06 7.04 -4.60
N ALA A 81 3.17 6.11 -3.66
CA ALA A 81 3.03 4.68 -3.90
C ALA A 81 1.61 4.18 -3.57
N GLY A 82 0.57 5.01 -3.73
CA GLY A 82 -0.82 4.56 -3.70
C GLY A 82 -1.16 3.69 -4.92
N VAL A 83 -2.01 2.68 -4.76
CA VAL A 83 -2.62 1.90 -5.86
C VAL A 83 -4.02 1.50 -5.43
N GLY A 84 -5.05 2.14 -5.99
CA GLY A 84 -6.44 1.89 -5.64
C GLY A 84 -6.90 0.44 -5.79
N GLY A 85 -7.72 -0.02 -4.84
CA GLY A 85 -8.28 -1.37 -4.84
C GLY A 85 -7.27 -2.48 -4.54
N THR A 86 -6.15 -2.17 -3.86
CA THR A 86 -5.10 -3.15 -3.54
C THR A 86 -4.81 -3.23 -2.06
N ASP A 87 -4.40 -4.41 -1.61
CA ASP A 87 -4.18 -4.78 -0.21
C ASP A 87 -2.70 -4.74 0.19
N SER A 88 -2.44 -5.02 1.47
CA SER A 88 -1.09 -5.08 2.02
C SER A 88 -0.24 -6.21 1.42
N THR A 89 -0.84 -7.28 0.90
CA THR A 89 -0.14 -8.34 0.17
C THR A 89 0.48 -7.78 -1.09
N PHE A 90 -0.29 -7.06 -1.92
CA PHE A 90 0.31 -6.41 -3.08
C PHE A 90 1.29 -5.31 -2.67
N GLY A 91 0.98 -4.56 -1.61
CA GLY A 91 1.85 -3.57 -0.99
C GLY A 91 3.25 -4.11 -0.66
N ALA A 92 3.34 -5.30 -0.07
CA ALA A 92 4.60 -5.96 0.26
C ALA A 92 5.42 -6.30 -1.00
N HIS A 93 4.77 -6.82 -2.06
CA HIS A 93 5.45 -7.20 -3.29
C HIS A 93 5.92 -6.01 -4.12
N ARG A 94 5.17 -4.90 -4.10
CA ARG A 94 5.52 -3.69 -4.87
C ARG A 94 6.36 -2.68 -4.09
N LEU A 95 6.71 -2.96 -2.82
CA LEU A 95 7.52 -2.08 -1.99
C LEU A 95 8.86 -1.72 -2.67
N GLN A 96 9.53 -2.70 -3.29
CA GLN A 96 10.78 -2.44 -3.98
C GLN A 96 10.59 -1.50 -5.17
N GLU A 97 9.77 -1.90 -6.15
CA GLU A 97 9.57 -1.19 -7.42
C GLU A 97 8.94 0.21 -7.21
N HIS A 98 7.96 0.35 -6.31
CA HIS A 98 7.18 1.59 -6.18
C HIS A 98 7.72 2.56 -5.12
N VAL A 99 8.66 2.13 -4.28
CA VAL A 99 9.18 2.96 -3.17
C VAL A 99 10.71 2.98 -3.17
N LEU A 100 11.35 1.82 -3.01
CA LEU A 100 12.76 1.76 -2.66
C LEU A 100 13.71 1.93 -3.85
N GLU A 101 13.26 1.68 -5.08
CA GLU A 101 14.05 1.91 -6.30
C GLU A 101 14.24 3.40 -6.62
N HIS A 102 13.44 4.28 -6.04
CA HIS A 102 13.53 5.73 -6.22
C HIS A 102 14.61 6.40 -5.37
N GLY A 103 15.38 5.63 -4.59
CA GLY A 103 16.47 6.11 -3.73
C GLY A 103 16.14 6.01 -2.24
N PRO A 104 16.99 6.61 -1.36
CA PRO A 104 16.78 6.55 0.08
C PRO A 104 15.45 7.17 0.51
N VAL A 105 14.70 6.45 1.34
CA VAL A 105 13.44 6.90 1.96
C VAL A 105 13.67 7.08 3.45
N ASP A 106 13.25 8.20 4.01
CA ASP A 106 13.45 8.53 5.42
C ASP A 106 12.22 8.21 6.26
N LEU A 107 11.03 8.39 5.68
CA LEU A 107 9.76 8.04 6.29
C LEU A 107 8.87 7.33 5.29
N LEU A 108 8.33 6.18 5.67
CA LEU A 108 7.32 5.44 4.92
C LEU A 108 6.01 5.39 5.73
N LEU A 109 4.99 6.09 5.24
CA LEU A 109 3.62 6.01 5.74
C LEU A 109 2.90 4.86 5.03
N VAL A 110 2.31 3.94 5.79
CA VAL A 110 1.66 2.72 5.28
C VAL A 110 0.18 2.69 5.68
N GLU A 111 -0.72 2.51 4.71
CA GLU A 111 -2.17 2.52 4.92
C GLU A 111 -2.86 1.45 4.05
N PHE A 112 -3.37 0.39 4.69
CA PHE A 112 -4.17 -0.65 4.03
C PHE A 112 -5.38 -1.08 4.86
N SER A 113 -5.70 -0.36 5.93
CA SER A 113 -6.73 -0.77 6.91
C SER A 113 -8.12 -0.83 6.29
N VAL A 114 -8.37 0.00 5.27
CA VAL A 114 -9.62 -0.01 4.51
C VAL A 114 -9.61 -1.00 3.33
N ASN A 115 -8.44 -1.51 2.93
CA ASN A 115 -8.29 -2.37 1.76
C ASN A 115 -8.18 -3.86 2.10
N ASP A 116 -7.48 -4.18 3.19
CA ASP A 116 -7.31 -5.55 3.63
C ASP A 116 -8.66 -6.24 3.92
N GLY A 117 -8.73 -7.53 3.60
CA GLY A 117 -9.89 -8.37 3.84
C GLY A 117 -10.07 -8.77 5.31
N THR A 118 -10.89 -9.79 5.57
CA THR A 118 -11.18 -10.30 6.92
C THR A 118 -10.29 -11.47 7.33
N ASP A 119 -9.35 -11.89 6.48
CA ASP A 119 -8.34 -12.88 6.84
C ASP A 119 -7.21 -12.22 7.63
N ARG A 120 -7.24 -12.41 8.95
CA ARG A 120 -6.21 -11.91 9.86
C ARG A 120 -4.80 -12.36 9.46
N SER A 121 -4.64 -13.62 9.06
CA SER A 121 -3.33 -14.19 8.75
C SER A 121 -2.75 -13.51 7.52
N GLU A 122 -3.56 -13.34 6.47
CA GLU A 122 -3.11 -12.69 5.23
C GLU A 122 -2.76 -11.21 5.44
N SER A 123 -3.58 -10.48 6.18
CA SER A 123 -3.27 -9.09 6.60
C SER A 123 -1.96 -8.98 7.37
N ILE A 124 -1.70 -9.91 8.32
CA ILE A 124 -0.42 -9.91 9.03
C ILE A 124 0.72 -10.20 8.07
N ARG A 125 0.59 -11.18 7.17
CA ARG A 125 1.65 -11.51 6.19
C ARG A 125 2.01 -10.32 5.30
N GLY A 126 1.01 -9.54 4.86
CA GLY A 126 1.17 -8.31 4.09
C GLY A 126 1.88 -7.21 4.88
N MET A 127 1.30 -6.80 6.01
CA MET A 127 1.83 -5.71 6.83
C MET A 127 3.21 -6.05 7.43
N GLU A 128 3.42 -7.27 7.92
CA GLU A 128 4.72 -7.77 8.37
C GLU A 128 5.73 -7.83 7.22
N GLY A 129 5.28 -8.24 6.03
CA GLY A 129 6.10 -8.28 4.82
C GLY A 129 6.64 -6.89 4.44
N ILE A 130 5.81 -5.86 4.56
CA ILE A 130 6.23 -4.46 4.35
C ILE A 130 7.27 -4.05 5.41
N VAL A 131 7.00 -4.29 6.69
CA VAL A 131 7.90 -3.90 7.80
C VAL A 131 9.27 -4.57 7.67
N ARG A 132 9.28 -5.90 7.61
CA ARG A 132 10.52 -6.69 7.54
C ARG A 132 11.23 -6.46 6.21
N GLY A 133 10.50 -6.41 5.11
CA GLY A 133 11.05 -6.13 3.80
C GLY A 133 11.71 -4.75 3.70
N CYS A 134 11.08 -3.72 4.27
CA CYS A 134 11.67 -2.38 4.36
C CYS A 134 12.95 -2.41 5.21
N ARG A 135 12.93 -3.05 6.39
CA ARG A 135 14.11 -3.18 7.26
C ARG A 135 15.29 -3.90 6.59
N ARG A 136 15.03 -4.91 5.75
CA ARG A 136 16.08 -5.65 5.01
C ARG A 136 16.76 -4.79 3.94
N ARG A 137 16.00 -3.94 3.25
CA ARG A 137 16.44 -3.24 2.04
C ARG A 137 16.80 -1.77 2.29
N SER A 138 16.17 -1.16 3.28
CA SER A 138 16.35 0.22 3.70
C SER A 138 16.27 0.34 5.24
N PRO A 139 17.32 -0.12 5.95
CA PRO A 139 17.31 -0.21 7.41
C PRO A 139 17.16 1.14 8.15
N GLN A 140 17.38 2.26 7.46
CA GLN A 140 17.27 3.62 8.00
C GLN A 140 15.90 4.28 7.75
N THR A 141 15.00 3.65 7.00
CA THR A 141 13.65 4.20 6.76
C THR A 141 12.80 4.04 8.01
N ASP A 142 12.28 5.11 8.59
CA ASP A 142 11.26 4.98 9.62
C ASP A 142 9.91 4.62 8.98
N LEU A 143 9.09 3.82 9.69
CA LEU A 143 7.75 3.46 9.24
C LEU A 143 6.71 4.04 10.19
N CYS A 144 5.55 4.39 9.65
CA CYS A 144 4.36 4.71 10.44
C CYS A 144 3.12 4.11 9.78
N PHE A 145 2.29 3.44 10.57
CA PHE A 145 0.99 2.97 10.09
C PHE A 145 -0.05 4.07 10.23
N VAL A 146 -0.91 4.19 9.22
CA VAL A 146 -2.03 5.13 9.20
C VAL A 146 -3.30 4.31 9.03
N TYR A 147 -4.37 4.67 9.74
CA TYR A 147 -5.67 4.01 9.64
C TYR A 147 -6.75 5.01 9.24
N THR A 148 -7.12 5.00 7.97
CA THR A 148 -8.15 5.88 7.38
C THR A 148 -9.55 5.39 7.74
N ALA A 149 -10.54 6.28 7.70
CA ALA A 149 -11.94 5.94 7.89
C ALA A 149 -12.59 5.41 6.60
N ALA A 150 -13.51 4.47 6.77
CA ALA A 150 -14.49 3.97 5.83
C ALA A 150 -15.66 3.39 6.63
N ASP A 151 -16.82 3.15 5.99
CA ASP A 151 -17.99 2.56 6.66
C ASP A 151 -17.65 1.29 7.45
N LYS A 152 -16.72 0.46 6.94
CA LYS A 152 -16.33 -0.81 7.58
C LYS A 152 -15.50 -0.66 8.85
N ASN A 153 -14.89 0.51 9.10
CA ASN A 153 -14.02 0.74 10.25
C ASN A 153 -14.39 2.01 11.04
N LEU A 154 -15.61 2.50 10.86
CA LEU A 154 -16.26 3.43 11.76
C LEU A 154 -17.26 2.66 12.64
N GLY A 155 -17.18 2.84 13.95
CA GLY A 155 -18.01 2.12 14.91
C GLY A 155 -17.35 1.99 16.29
N PRO A 156 -18.08 1.42 17.25
CA PRO A 156 -17.59 1.27 18.61
C PRO A 156 -16.41 0.30 18.70
N GLY A 157 -15.45 0.60 19.57
CA GLY A 157 -14.27 -0.23 19.80
C GLY A 157 -13.19 -0.08 18.72
N VAL A 158 -12.27 -1.03 18.66
CA VAL A 158 -11.22 -1.06 17.62
C VAL A 158 -11.69 -1.98 16.47
N PRO A 159 -11.91 -1.46 15.26
CA PRO A 159 -12.32 -2.26 14.11
C PRO A 159 -11.32 -3.37 13.77
N PHE A 160 -11.81 -4.46 13.20
CA PHE A 160 -11.03 -5.67 12.92
C PHE A 160 -9.71 -5.38 12.18
N ASN A 161 -9.74 -4.72 11.01
CA ASN A 161 -8.52 -4.47 10.24
C ASN A 161 -7.51 -3.59 10.99
N ILE A 162 -7.99 -2.57 11.71
CA ILE A 162 -7.14 -1.71 12.54
C ILE A 162 -6.51 -2.52 13.65
N ALA A 163 -7.29 -3.37 14.34
CA ALA A 163 -6.79 -4.23 15.40
C ALA A 163 -5.70 -5.18 14.88
N VAL A 164 -5.90 -5.81 13.73
CA VAL A 164 -4.91 -6.71 13.11
C VAL A 164 -3.62 -5.98 12.73
N HIS A 165 -3.72 -4.78 12.15
CA HIS A 165 -2.55 -3.97 11.80
C HIS A 165 -1.80 -3.50 13.05
N GLU A 166 -2.52 -3.19 14.13
CA GLU A 166 -1.96 -2.83 15.43
C GLU A 166 -1.18 -3.98 16.09
N GLU A 167 -1.52 -5.25 15.80
CA GLU A 167 -0.71 -6.39 16.26
C GLU A 167 0.71 -6.33 15.68
N VAL A 168 0.82 -6.07 14.37
CA VAL A 168 2.11 -5.91 13.68
C VAL A 168 2.83 -4.68 14.19
N ALA A 169 2.12 -3.55 14.35
CA ALA A 169 2.69 -2.31 14.84
C ALA A 169 3.25 -2.47 16.27
N ALA A 170 2.50 -3.10 17.17
CA ALA A 170 2.91 -3.32 18.55
C ALA A 170 4.10 -4.29 18.64
N TYR A 171 4.11 -5.37 17.85
CA TYR A 171 5.18 -6.35 17.86
C TYR A 171 6.52 -5.76 17.41
N TYR A 172 6.51 -4.99 16.32
CA TYR A 172 7.70 -4.38 15.73
C TYR A 172 8.01 -2.97 16.24
N GLY A 173 7.17 -2.42 17.12
CA GLY A 173 7.32 -1.08 17.67
C GLY A 173 7.16 0.03 16.64
N ILE A 174 6.31 -0.17 15.62
CA ILE A 174 6.02 0.82 14.56
C ILE A 174 4.99 1.83 15.05
N PRO A 175 5.26 3.15 15.02
CA PRO A 175 4.24 4.14 15.37
C PRO A 175 2.99 4.00 14.49
N SER A 176 1.86 4.39 15.04
CA SER A 176 0.60 4.39 14.30
C SER A 176 -0.30 5.57 14.64
N VAL A 177 -1.10 5.99 13.66
CA VAL A 177 -2.07 7.08 13.78
C VAL A 177 -3.43 6.63 13.27
N ASN A 178 -4.42 6.63 14.15
CA ASN A 178 -5.78 6.23 13.83
C ASN A 178 -6.62 7.45 13.43
N TYR A 179 -6.72 7.72 12.13
CA TYR A 179 -7.58 8.80 11.61
C TYR A 179 -9.06 8.44 11.79
N ALA A 180 -9.42 7.17 11.64
CA ALA A 180 -10.80 6.71 11.83
C ALA A 180 -11.35 7.05 13.22
N SER A 181 -10.53 6.99 14.28
CA SER A 181 -10.97 7.36 15.62
C SER A 181 -11.35 8.85 15.74
N ALA A 182 -10.59 9.74 15.10
CA ALA A 182 -10.89 11.18 15.10
C ALA A 182 -12.14 11.50 14.28
N ILE A 183 -12.31 10.83 13.13
CA ILE A 183 -13.53 10.95 12.33
C ILE A 183 -14.75 10.47 13.13
N GLN A 184 -14.66 9.30 13.75
CA GLN A 184 -15.71 8.72 14.58
C GLN A 184 -16.10 9.65 15.74
N GLN A 185 -15.11 10.18 16.48
CA GLN A 185 -15.37 11.12 17.56
C GLN A 185 -16.08 12.39 17.04
N GLY A 186 -15.71 12.88 15.86
CA GLY A 186 -16.37 14.04 15.27
C GLY A 186 -17.81 13.79 14.84
N VAL A 187 -18.12 12.56 14.42
CA VAL A 187 -19.49 12.11 14.17
C VAL A 187 -20.29 12.03 15.48
N GLU A 188 -19.71 11.46 16.54
CA GLU A 188 -20.34 11.35 17.87
C GLU A 188 -20.62 12.71 18.51
N GLU A 189 -19.74 13.68 18.28
CA GLU A 189 -19.88 15.06 18.77
C GLU A 189 -20.75 15.93 17.86
N GLY A 190 -21.31 15.37 16.77
CA GLY A 190 -22.22 16.07 15.86
C GLY A 190 -21.57 17.19 15.04
N ARG A 191 -20.24 17.14 14.83
CA ARG A 191 -19.53 18.14 14.01
C ARG A 191 -19.69 17.93 12.50
N TRP A 192 -19.87 16.68 12.11
CA TRP A 192 -20.07 16.24 10.73
C TRP A 192 -20.74 14.87 10.72
N THR A 193 -21.21 14.45 9.55
CA THR A 193 -21.52 13.06 9.25
C THR A 193 -20.41 12.48 8.38
N TRP A 194 -20.21 11.16 8.45
CA TRP A 194 -19.22 10.52 7.58
C TRP A 194 -19.53 10.73 6.09
N ARG A 195 -20.81 10.75 5.71
CA ARG A 195 -21.24 10.95 4.31
C ARG A 195 -21.00 12.36 3.78
N GLU A 196 -20.91 13.37 4.66
CA GLU A 196 -20.47 14.71 4.25
C GLU A 196 -18.99 14.73 3.86
N LEU A 197 -18.16 13.92 4.56
CA LEU A 197 -16.73 13.84 4.31
C LEU A 197 -16.37 12.82 3.21
N ALA A 198 -17.12 11.73 3.08
CA ALA A 198 -16.94 10.68 2.08
C ALA A 198 -18.31 10.21 1.55
N PRO A 199 -18.80 10.81 0.45
CA PRO A 199 -20.14 10.53 -0.06
C PRO A 199 -20.39 9.05 -0.37
N ASP A 200 -19.37 8.34 -0.88
CA ASP A 200 -19.45 6.90 -1.18
C ASP A 200 -19.23 6.00 0.05
N GLY A 201 -18.90 6.58 1.20
CA GLY A 201 -18.64 5.86 2.46
C GLY A 201 -17.21 5.34 2.59
N VAL A 202 -16.33 5.63 1.64
CA VAL A 202 -14.94 5.15 1.60
C VAL A 202 -13.95 6.27 1.29
N HIS A 203 -14.13 6.98 0.18
CA HIS A 203 -13.16 7.95 -0.31
C HIS A 203 -13.49 9.36 0.19
N PRO A 204 -12.61 9.98 1.01
CA PRO A 204 -12.86 11.33 1.50
C PRO A 204 -12.79 12.35 0.35
N ASN A 205 -13.65 13.36 0.41
CA ASN A 205 -13.56 14.56 -0.41
C ASN A 205 -12.43 15.49 0.10
N ASP A 206 -12.32 16.68 -0.49
CA ASP A 206 -11.28 17.66 -0.10
C ASP A 206 -11.30 18.01 1.41
N GLU A 207 -12.48 18.09 2.03
CA GLU A 207 -12.60 18.39 3.46
C GLU A 207 -12.12 17.20 4.32
N GLY A 208 -12.53 15.98 3.97
CA GLY A 208 -12.05 14.77 4.63
C GLY A 208 -10.55 14.56 4.49
N HIS A 209 -9.98 14.80 3.30
CA HIS A 209 -8.54 14.75 3.06
C HIS A 209 -7.80 15.83 3.86
N ALA A 210 -8.37 17.01 4.01
CA ALA A 210 -7.79 18.07 4.81
C ALA A 210 -7.78 17.75 6.32
N LEU A 211 -8.80 17.05 6.83
CA LEU A 211 -8.79 16.50 8.19
C LEU A 211 -7.67 15.46 8.36
N TYR A 212 -7.54 14.52 7.43
CA TYR A 212 -6.46 13.52 7.45
C TYR A 212 -5.07 14.17 7.40
N ALA A 213 -4.87 15.21 6.60
CA ALA A 213 -3.62 15.97 6.58
C ALA A 213 -3.36 16.68 7.92
N GLY A 214 -4.40 17.19 8.58
CA GLY A 214 -4.32 17.75 9.93
C GLY A 214 -3.86 16.71 10.97
N PHE A 215 -4.39 15.49 10.90
CA PHE A 215 -4.00 14.38 11.77
C PHE A 215 -2.55 13.92 11.51
N ALA A 216 -2.15 13.83 10.23
CA ALA A 216 -0.77 13.56 9.84
C ALA A 216 0.19 14.61 10.41
N ARG A 217 -0.18 15.88 10.25
CA ARG A 217 0.55 17.03 10.78
C ARG A 217 0.69 16.95 12.30
N GLU A 218 -0.40 16.73 13.04
CA GLU A 218 -0.37 16.64 14.51
C GLU A 218 0.63 15.57 14.99
N PHE A 219 0.61 14.40 14.34
CA PHE A 219 1.57 13.34 14.63
C PHE A 219 3.01 13.77 14.31
N LEU A 220 3.26 14.29 13.11
CA LEU A 220 4.61 14.64 12.65
C LEU A 220 5.20 15.83 13.41
N GLU A 221 4.40 16.85 13.73
CA GLU A 221 4.82 18.03 14.53
C GLU A 221 5.42 17.62 15.87
N SER A 222 4.88 16.57 16.51
CA SER A 222 5.39 16.09 17.80
C SER A 222 6.89 15.71 17.74
N PHE A 223 7.41 15.31 16.57
CA PHE A 223 8.82 14.97 16.36
C PHE A 223 9.69 16.18 15.98
N PHE A 224 9.11 17.26 15.46
CA PHE A 224 9.84 18.53 15.29
C PHE A 224 10.08 19.22 16.63
N GLU A 225 9.14 19.10 17.57
CA GLU A 225 9.15 19.82 18.86
C GLU A 225 10.02 19.15 19.92
N THR A 226 10.16 17.82 19.91
CA THR A 226 10.92 17.08 20.95
C THR A 226 12.39 17.52 21.05
N ARG A 227 12.96 18.11 19.99
CA ARG A 227 14.33 18.64 20.03
C ARG A 227 14.46 20.00 20.70
N ALA A 228 13.43 20.87 20.65
CA ALA A 228 13.51 22.16 21.35
C ALA A 228 13.69 21.96 22.86
N ALA A 229 13.10 20.90 23.42
CA ALA A 229 13.28 20.48 24.81
C ALA A 229 14.59 19.70 25.04
N ALA A 230 14.96 18.77 24.13
CA ALA A 230 16.17 17.96 24.30
C ALA A 230 17.49 18.71 24.09
N THR A 231 17.49 19.91 23.49
CA THR A 231 18.68 20.78 23.46
C THR A 231 18.98 21.48 24.79
N ALA A 232 18.10 21.37 25.80
CA ALA A 232 18.28 21.97 27.11
C ALA A 232 18.86 21.02 28.18
N GLU A 233 18.84 19.69 27.96
CA GLU A 233 19.39 18.71 28.90
C GLU A 233 20.35 17.73 28.21
N THR A 234 21.50 17.58 28.84
CA THR A 234 22.68 16.83 28.42
C THR A 234 22.43 15.38 27.98
N GLY A 235 23.05 14.98 26.87
CA GLY A 235 23.83 13.74 26.72
C GLY A 235 23.10 12.39 26.82
N HIS A 236 23.13 11.64 25.70
CA HIS A 236 22.74 10.23 25.49
C HIS A 236 21.32 9.98 24.98
N ALA A 237 21.11 10.19 23.67
CA ALA A 237 20.08 9.45 22.95
C ALA A 237 20.64 8.08 22.57
N THR A 238 20.34 7.07 23.39
CA THR A 238 20.59 5.66 23.07
C THR A 238 19.70 5.25 21.90
N SER A 239 20.26 5.27 20.70
CA SER A 239 19.71 4.62 19.52
C SER A 239 19.82 3.09 19.69
N ILE A 240 18.78 2.45 20.21
CA ILE A 240 18.56 1.02 19.98
C ILE A 240 17.08 0.86 19.64
N GLY A 241 16.71 1.23 18.41
CA GLY A 241 15.52 0.63 17.81
C GLY A 241 15.73 -0.88 17.83
N ARG A 242 14.73 -1.65 18.29
CA ARG A 242 14.81 -3.12 18.27
C ARG A 242 15.23 -3.57 16.88
N ASP A 243 16.21 -4.44 16.78
CA ASP A 243 16.54 -5.09 15.51
C ASP A 243 15.34 -5.94 15.09
N VAL A 244 14.49 -5.36 14.25
CA VAL A 244 13.25 -5.98 13.74
C VAL A 244 13.52 -7.36 13.15
N LEU A 245 14.68 -7.55 12.52
CA LEU A 245 15.04 -8.81 11.86
C LEU A 245 15.52 -9.88 12.84
N SER A 246 15.94 -9.48 14.05
CA SER A 246 16.25 -10.42 15.14
C SER A 246 15.01 -11.05 15.78
N LEU A 247 13.84 -10.40 15.64
CA LEU A 247 12.57 -10.97 16.09
C LEU A 247 12.12 -12.06 15.12
N PRO A 248 11.57 -13.19 15.64
CA PRO A 248 10.93 -14.15 14.78
C PRO A 248 9.73 -13.51 14.07
N PRO A 249 9.37 -13.97 12.87
CA PRO A 249 8.16 -13.48 12.22
C PRO A 249 6.91 -13.85 13.05
N LEU A 250 5.93 -12.94 13.14
CA LEU A 250 4.60 -13.18 13.70
C LEU A 250 3.88 -14.30 12.98
N VAL A 251 3.97 -14.31 11.64
CA VAL A 251 3.39 -15.36 10.80
C VAL A 251 4.47 -15.90 9.86
N ALA A 252 4.70 -17.22 9.93
CA ALA A 252 5.58 -17.90 9.00
C ALA A 252 5.08 -17.73 7.56
N GLY A 253 6.00 -17.56 6.60
CA GLY A 253 5.62 -17.33 5.21
C GLY A 253 5.02 -15.94 4.94
N ASN A 254 5.30 -14.94 5.79
CA ASN A 254 5.05 -13.54 5.45
C ASN A 254 5.80 -13.09 4.18
N TYR A 255 5.45 -11.92 3.67
CA TYR A 255 5.97 -11.39 2.42
C TYR A 255 7.26 -10.56 2.59
N GLU A 256 8.12 -10.85 3.58
CA GLU A 256 9.35 -10.07 3.82
C GLU A 256 10.31 -10.04 2.63
N TYR A 257 10.27 -11.05 1.77
CA TYR A 257 11.03 -11.11 0.51
C TYR A 257 10.19 -10.77 -0.73
N GLY A 258 8.94 -10.32 -0.53
CA GLY A 258 8.03 -9.92 -1.58
C GLY A 258 8.69 -8.98 -2.59
N ARG A 259 8.55 -9.33 -3.87
CA ARG A 259 8.99 -8.54 -5.02
C ARG A 259 8.11 -8.80 -6.23
N MET A 260 8.10 -7.84 -7.15
CA MET A 260 7.59 -8.03 -8.50
C MET A 260 8.75 -8.31 -9.45
N ILE A 261 8.52 -9.22 -10.39
CA ILE A 261 9.44 -9.57 -11.45
C ILE A 261 8.72 -9.26 -12.76
N ARG A 262 9.39 -8.55 -13.68
CA ARG A 262 8.78 -8.17 -14.96
C ARG A 262 8.38 -9.40 -15.75
N ALA A 263 7.16 -9.39 -16.31
CA ALA A 263 6.64 -10.53 -17.05
C ALA A 263 7.44 -10.82 -18.33
N ASP A 264 8.14 -9.84 -18.90
CA ASP A 264 9.02 -10.03 -20.08
C ASP A 264 10.29 -10.86 -19.80
N SER A 265 10.55 -11.22 -18.54
CA SER A 265 11.70 -12.05 -18.13
C SER A 265 11.41 -13.57 -18.07
N ILE A 266 10.31 -14.05 -18.67
CA ILE A 266 9.90 -15.45 -18.58
C ILE A 266 10.73 -16.44 -19.39
N LEU A 267 10.79 -17.68 -18.88
CA LEU A 267 11.66 -18.75 -19.37
C LEU A 267 11.08 -19.55 -20.54
N SER A 268 9.77 -19.47 -20.81
CA SER A 268 9.14 -20.00 -22.03
C SER A 268 7.72 -19.43 -22.22
N GLN A 269 7.36 -19.06 -23.44
CA GLN A 269 5.99 -18.67 -23.79
C GLN A 269 5.58 -19.14 -25.19
N ARG A 270 4.28 -19.32 -25.39
CA ARG A 270 3.65 -19.67 -26.67
C ARG A 270 2.29 -18.98 -26.76
N GLY A 271 2.10 -18.18 -27.81
CA GLY A 271 0.85 -17.45 -28.03
C GLY A 271 0.66 -16.23 -27.12
N PHE A 272 1.74 -15.76 -26.49
CA PHE A 272 1.80 -14.49 -25.76
C PHE A 272 2.68 -13.50 -26.53
N ASP A 273 2.20 -12.27 -26.66
CA ASP A 273 2.92 -11.15 -27.25
C ASP A 273 3.09 -10.05 -26.20
N TYR A 274 4.19 -9.29 -26.27
CA TYR A 274 4.39 -8.14 -25.39
C TYR A 274 3.59 -6.93 -25.90
N ASN A 275 2.80 -6.33 -25.03
CA ASN A 275 1.93 -5.21 -25.35
C ASN A 275 1.87 -4.19 -24.21
N GLY A 276 1.24 -3.03 -24.48
CA GLY A 276 0.81 -2.05 -23.48
C GLY A 276 -0.69 -1.84 -23.59
N LEU A 277 -1.29 -1.06 -22.68
CA LEU A 277 -2.73 -0.82 -22.70
C LEU A 277 -3.16 0.22 -23.76
N GLN A 278 -2.22 0.94 -24.39
CA GLN A 278 -2.41 1.85 -25.54
C GLN A 278 -3.84 2.43 -25.70
N HIS A 279 -4.16 3.48 -24.93
CA HIS A 279 -5.44 4.20 -24.93
C HIS A 279 -6.68 3.44 -24.41
N LYS A 280 -6.51 2.24 -23.82
CA LYS A 280 -7.58 1.58 -23.06
C LYS A 280 -7.87 2.35 -21.75
N PRO A 281 -9.11 2.30 -21.24
CA PRO A 281 -9.40 2.83 -19.91
C PRO A 281 -8.62 2.01 -18.87
N VAL A 282 -7.79 2.68 -18.08
CA VAL A 282 -7.03 2.09 -16.97
C VAL A 282 -7.40 2.82 -15.70
N MET A 283 -7.64 2.08 -14.63
CA MET A 283 -7.86 2.64 -13.30
C MET A 283 -6.73 2.21 -12.35
N ASN A 284 -6.41 3.08 -11.40
CA ASN A 284 -5.53 2.78 -10.27
C ASN A 284 -4.11 2.31 -10.66
N TRP A 285 -3.65 2.60 -11.88
CA TRP A 285 -2.30 2.24 -12.33
C TRP A 285 -1.64 3.42 -13.04
N ARG A 286 -0.52 3.87 -12.48
CA ARG A 286 0.30 4.98 -12.99
C ARG A 286 1.71 4.56 -13.42
N TYR A 287 2.04 3.29 -13.26
CA TYR A 287 3.36 2.75 -13.53
C TYR A 287 3.40 2.19 -14.95
N ASP A 288 4.55 1.65 -15.35
CA ASP A 288 4.72 0.97 -16.63
C ASP A 288 3.62 -0.10 -16.82
N ASP A 289 2.90 0.03 -17.94
CA ASP A 289 1.78 -0.82 -18.31
C ASP A 289 2.19 -1.94 -19.27
N GLY A 290 3.47 -2.06 -19.58
CA GLY A 290 4.01 -3.13 -20.40
C GLY A 290 3.78 -4.51 -19.77
N HIS A 291 3.12 -5.40 -20.51
CA HIS A 291 2.68 -6.72 -20.07
C HIS A 291 2.71 -7.75 -21.20
N LEU A 292 2.57 -9.03 -20.84
CA LEU A 292 2.35 -10.10 -21.80
C LEU A 292 0.86 -10.35 -22.00
N GLU A 293 0.45 -10.45 -23.25
CA GLU A 293 -0.94 -10.57 -23.65
C GLU A 293 -1.19 -11.83 -24.48
N ALA A 294 -2.27 -12.55 -24.19
CA ALA A 294 -2.75 -13.68 -24.99
C ALA A 294 -4.26 -13.65 -25.21
N LEU A 295 -4.68 -14.06 -26.40
CA LEU A 295 -6.09 -14.19 -26.81
C LEU A 295 -6.49 -15.62 -27.16
N SER A 296 -5.55 -16.44 -27.61
CA SER A 296 -5.82 -17.79 -28.08
C SER A 296 -5.95 -18.78 -26.93
N GLU A 297 -6.94 -19.67 -27.03
CA GLU A 297 -7.04 -20.86 -26.19
C GLU A 297 -5.74 -21.68 -26.25
N GLY A 298 -5.27 -22.15 -25.10
CA GLY A 298 -4.04 -22.94 -24.99
C GLY A 298 -2.74 -22.13 -25.11
N ALA A 299 -2.82 -20.80 -25.31
CA ALA A 299 -1.67 -19.93 -25.10
C ALA A 299 -1.13 -20.15 -23.68
N SER A 300 0.19 -20.28 -23.55
CA SER A 300 0.84 -20.73 -22.33
C SER A 300 2.10 -19.94 -22.05
N LEU A 301 2.37 -19.73 -20.76
CA LEU A 301 3.66 -19.27 -20.26
C LEU A 301 4.14 -20.17 -19.14
N SER A 302 5.45 -20.32 -19.02
CA SER A 302 6.08 -21.07 -17.94
C SER A 302 7.28 -20.33 -17.39
N TYR A 303 7.45 -20.40 -16.07
CA TYR A 303 8.55 -19.78 -15.37
C TYR A 303 8.98 -20.60 -14.16
N ILE A 304 10.21 -20.34 -13.72
CA ILE A 304 10.78 -20.93 -12.52
C ILE A 304 11.14 -19.79 -11.59
N VAL A 305 10.80 -19.93 -10.32
CA VAL A 305 11.13 -18.96 -9.29
C VAL A 305 11.57 -19.68 -8.02
N THR A 306 12.52 -19.10 -7.31
CA THR A 306 12.96 -19.57 -6.01
C THR A 306 12.48 -18.62 -4.93
N GLY A 307 11.73 -19.15 -3.97
CA GLY A 307 11.14 -18.38 -2.88
C GLY A 307 10.24 -19.26 -2.01
N ARG A 308 9.61 -18.64 -1.01
CA ARG A 308 8.53 -19.24 -0.22
C ARG A 308 7.22 -19.29 -0.99
N GLY A 309 7.04 -18.48 -2.03
CA GLY A 309 5.88 -18.59 -2.89
C GLY A 309 5.95 -17.74 -4.14
N THR A 310 4.89 -17.84 -4.93
CA THR A 310 4.78 -17.17 -6.22
C THR A 310 3.34 -16.82 -6.55
N GLY A 311 3.19 -15.78 -7.35
CA GLY A 311 1.90 -15.25 -7.77
C GLY A 311 1.99 -14.57 -9.12
N LEU A 312 0.89 -13.97 -9.54
CA LEU A 312 0.81 -13.11 -10.71
C LEU A 312 0.17 -11.78 -10.33
N CYS A 313 0.64 -10.70 -10.93
CA CYS A 313 -0.11 -9.48 -11.09
C CYS A 313 -0.62 -9.43 -12.54
N LEU A 314 -1.92 -9.29 -12.70
CA LEU A 314 -2.60 -9.26 -14.00
C LEU A 314 -3.30 -7.92 -14.20
N PHE A 315 -3.47 -7.52 -15.45
CA PHE A 315 -4.52 -6.57 -15.79
C PHE A 315 -5.83 -7.30 -16.02
N MET A 316 -6.83 -6.96 -15.20
CA MET A 316 -8.20 -7.44 -15.35
C MET A 316 -9.09 -6.29 -15.80
N GLY A 317 -9.90 -6.49 -16.84
CA GLY A 317 -10.76 -5.49 -17.46
C GLY A 317 -11.85 -6.10 -18.34
N PRO A 318 -12.47 -5.31 -19.24
CA PRO A 318 -13.79 -5.67 -19.80
C PRO A 318 -13.82 -6.95 -20.62
N ASP A 319 -12.69 -7.35 -21.21
CA ASP A 319 -12.56 -8.53 -22.05
C ASP A 319 -11.63 -9.60 -21.46
N SER A 320 -11.40 -9.58 -20.15
CA SER A 320 -10.52 -10.53 -19.48
C SER A 320 -11.12 -11.93 -19.39
N GLY A 321 -10.28 -12.92 -19.64
CA GLY A 321 -10.61 -14.34 -19.61
C GLY A 321 -10.29 -15.03 -18.30
N ILE A 322 -10.58 -16.32 -18.29
CA ILE A 322 -10.26 -17.26 -17.21
C ILE A 322 -8.92 -17.91 -17.51
N LEU A 323 -8.04 -17.98 -16.51
CA LEU A 323 -6.77 -18.69 -16.60
C LEU A 323 -6.81 -20.00 -15.84
N GLU A 324 -5.91 -20.91 -16.19
CA GLU A 324 -5.57 -22.05 -15.33
C GLU A 324 -4.06 -22.08 -15.08
N TYR A 325 -3.65 -22.65 -13.96
CA TYR A 325 -2.24 -22.80 -13.62
C TYR A 325 -1.92 -24.12 -12.95
N ALA A 326 -0.69 -24.59 -13.11
CA ALA A 326 -0.14 -25.75 -12.43
C ALA A 326 1.20 -25.37 -11.79
N VAL A 327 1.46 -25.93 -10.61
CA VAL A 327 2.73 -25.75 -9.88
C VAL A 327 3.40 -27.11 -9.74
N ASN A 328 4.69 -27.18 -10.09
CA ASN A 328 5.53 -28.38 -10.02
C ASN A 328 4.91 -29.61 -10.72
N GLY A 329 4.30 -29.39 -11.89
CA GLY A 329 3.67 -30.46 -12.68
C GLY A 329 2.41 -31.06 -12.04
N GLY A 330 1.85 -30.41 -11.01
CA GLY A 330 0.58 -30.79 -10.39
C GLY A 330 -0.63 -30.58 -11.32
N PRO A 331 -1.84 -30.86 -10.83
CA PRO A 331 -3.06 -30.62 -11.59
C PRO A 331 -3.29 -29.13 -11.84
N PHE A 332 -3.87 -28.81 -13.01
CA PHE A 332 -4.29 -27.45 -13.32
C PHE A 332 -5.45 -27.01 -12.42
N GLN A 333 -5.33 -25.79 -11.92
CA GLN A 333 -6.34 -25.08 -11.14
C GLN A 333 -6.82 -23.88 -11.94
N GLU A 334 -8.13 -23.82 -12.17
CA GLU A 334 -8.78 -22.71 -12.85
C GLU A 334 -9.04 -21.53 -11.91
N VAL A 335 -8.87 -20.31 -12.41
CA VAL A 335 -9.06 -19.06 -11.67
C VAL A 335 -9.82 -18.06 -12.53
N ASN A 336 -11.02 -17.68 -12.07
CA ASN A 336 -11.77 -16.54 -12.60
C ASN A 336 -11.59 -15.35 -11.67
N LEU A 337 -11.03 -14.25 -12.18
CA LEU A 337 -10.80 -13.01 -11.44
C LEU A 337 -11.65 -11.84 -11.94
N PHE A 338 -12.59 -12.12 -12.86
CA PHE A 338 -13.48 -11.09 -13.37
C PHE A 338 -14.46 -10.63 -12.28
N ASP A 339 -14.62 -9.33 -12.13
CA ASP A 339 -15.52 -8.71 -11.16
C ASP A 339 -16.22 -7.46 -11.74
N ASP A 340 -17.05 -6.80 -10.94
CA ASP A 340 -17.82 -5.63 -11.39
C ASP A 340 -16.94 -4.47 -11.86
N TRP A 341 -15.73 -4.33 -11.31
CA TRP A 341 -14.79 -3.27 -11.71
C TRP A 341 -14.19 -3.54 -13.09
N CYS A 342 -14.04 -4.81 -13.47
CA CYS A 342 -13.55 -5.20 -14.79
C CYS A 342 -14.44 -4.63 -15.90
N LYS A 343 -15.73 -4.39 -15.66
CA LYS A 343 -16.66 -3.81 -16.65
C LYS A 343 -16.32 -2.37 -17.05
N LEU A 344 -15.56 -1.66 -16.21
CA LEU A 344 -15.32 -0.22 -16.36
C LEU A 344 -13.96 0.11 -16.99
N ALA A 345 -12.90 -0.55 -16.52
CA ALA A 345 -11.53 -0.29 -16.95
C ALA A 345 -10.62 -1.47 -16.60
N TYR A 346 -9.40 -1.48 -17.15
CA TYR A 346 -8.36 -2.39 -16.69
C TYR A 346 -7.77 -1.92 -15.36
N ARG A 347 -7.52 -2.85 -14.45
CA ARG A 347 -6.91 -2.60 -13.14
C ARG A 347 -5.94 -3.73 -12.77
N PRO A 348 -4.93 -3.46 -11.94
CA PRO A 348 -4.08 -4.51 -11.40
C PRO A 348 -4.89 -5.40 -10.46
N VAL A 349 -4.79 -6.72 -10.64
CA VAL A 349 -5.32 -7.74 -9.73
C VAL A 349 -4.22 -8.75 -9.48
N ILE A 350 -4.03 -9.15 -8.22
CA ILE A 350 -3.05 -10.18 -7.87
C ILE A 350 -3.70 -11.50 -7.53
N ILE A 351 -2.97 -12.59 -7.78
CA ILE A 351 -3.25 -13.91 -7.25
C ILE A 351 -1.97 -14.57 -6.75
N MET A 352 -2.06 -15.23 -5.60
CA MET A 352 -1.00 -16.12 -5.13
C MET A 352 -1.30 -17.53 -5.64
N LEU A 353 -0.33 -18.13 -6.34
CA LEU A 353 -0.45 -19.46 -6.95
C LEU A 353 0.09 -20.56 -6.04
N ALA A 354 1.12 -20.24 -5.26
CA ALA A 354 1.68 -21.14 -4.27
C ALA A 354 2.28 -20.33 -3.12
N SER A 355 2.20 -20.89 -1.93
CA SER A 355 2.85 -20.35 -0.75
C SER A 355 3.22 -21.45 0.23
N GLY A 356 4.41 -21.35 0.81
CA GLY A 356 4.96 -22.21 1.84
C GLY A 356 5.73 -21.40 2.89
N SER A 357 6.25 -22.10 3.90
CA SER A 357 7.06 -21.47 4.97
C SER A 357 8.55 -21.40 4.62
N GLU A 358 9.03 -22.37 3.84
CA GLU A 358 10.45 -22.51 3.47
C GLU A 358 10.70 -22.16 2.00
N PRO A 359 11.87 -21.61 1.65
CA PRO A 359 12.24 -21.37 0.27
C PRO A 359 12.34 -22.69 -0.52
N ALA A 360 11.72 -22.72 -1.70
CA ALA A 360 11.81 -23.81 -2.65
C ALA A 360 11.87 -23.25 -4.08
N GLU A 361 12.40 -24.06 -5.00
CA GLU A 361 12.22 -23.82 -6.43
C GLU A 361 10.80 -24.26 -6.83
N MET A 362 10.10 -23.42 -7.56
CA MET A 362 8.75 -23.68 -8.08
C MET A 362 8.74 -23.47 -9.58
N GLN A 363 8.32 -24.50 -10.31
CA GLN A 363 7.99 -24.41 -11.72
C GLN A 363 6.50 -24.12 -11.86
N VAL A 364 6.14 -23.05 -12.55
CA VAL A 364 4.75 -22.68 -12.80
C VAL A 364 4.46 -22.72 -14.29
N GLU A 365 3.32 -23.30 -14.65
CA GLU A 365 2.73 -23.18 -15.98
C GLU A 365 1.37 -22.48 -15.86
N VAL A 366 1.13 -21.49 -16.71
CA VAL A 366 -0.14 -20.73 -16.78
C VAL A 366 -0.68 -20.83 -18.20
N ARG A 367 -1.98 -21.05 -18.35
CA ARG A 367 -2.65 -21.17 -19.65
C ARG A 367 -3.89 -20.31 -19.76
N ASN A 368 -4.14 -19.82 -20.97
CA ASN A 368 -5.42 -19.26 -21.37
C ASN A 368 -6.39 -20.40 -21.65
N THR A 369 -7.49 -20.45 -20.91
CA THR A 369 -8.50 -21.51 -21.02
C THR A 369 -9.41 -21.32 -22.25
N GLY A 370 -9.38 -20.16 -22.90
CA GLY A 370 -10.37 -19.79 -23.92
C GLY A 370 -11.77 -19.56 -23.35
N ARG A 371 -11.94 -19.62 -22.02
CA ARG A 371 -13.20 -19.35 -21.32
C ARG A 371 -13.19 -17.97 -20.70
N LYS A 372 -14.39 -17.49 -20.36
CA LYS A 372 -14.63 -16.17 -19.80
C LYS A 372 -15.80 -16.19 -18.83
N ASP A 373 -15.85 -15.17 -17.98
CA ASP A 373 -17.06 -14.86 -17.23
C ASP A 373 -18.23 -14.54 -18.17
N VAL A 374 -19.46 -14.76 -17.70
CA VAL A 374 -20.67 -14.46 -18.47
C VAL A 374 -20.75 -12.97 -18.83
N GLU A 375 -20.27 -12.09 -17.94
CA GLU A 375 -20.28 -10.64 -18.12
C GLU A 375 -19.03 -10.09 -18.82
N SER A 376 -17.99 -10.90 -19.00
CA SER A 376 -16.79 -10.51 -19.76
C SER A 376 -17.07 -10.44 -21.27
N LEU A 377 -16.41 -9.52 -21.97
CA LEU A 377 -16.50 -9.34 -23.42
C LEU A 377 -15.50 -10.21 -24.20
N GLY A 378 -14.61 -10.93 -23.53
CA GLY A 378 -13.56 -11.71 -24.20
C GLY A 378 -12.80 -12.65 -23.27
N THR A 379 -11.72 -13.22 -23.78
CA THR A 379 -10.91 -14.25 -23.12
C THR A 379 -9.47 -13.80 -22.90
N ARG A 380 -9.22 -12.48 -22.88
CA ARG A 380 -7.88 -11.90 -22.86
C ARG A 380 -7.18 -12.20 -21.54
N LEU A 381 -5.93 -12.66 -21.60
CA LEU A 381 -5.05 -12.72 -20.43
C LEU A 381 -3.94 -11.67 -20.58
N GLN A 382 -3.72 -10.89 -19.53
CA GLN A 382 -2.69 -9.86 -19.49
C GLN A 382 -1.86 -10.00 -18.21
N VAL A 383 -0.66 -10.56 -18.33
CA VAL A 383 0.23 -10.82 -17.19
C VAL A 383 1.25 -9.69 -17.11
N LEU A 384 1.13 -8.88 -16.06
CA LEU A 384 1.91 -7.66 -15.85
C LEU A 384 3.21 -7.93 -15.10
N ARG A 385 3.13 -8.71 -14.00
CA ARG A 385 4.29 -9.13 -13.20
C ARG A 385 4.12 -10.55 -12.68
N ILE A 386 5.25 -11.22 -12.45
CA ILE A 386 5.33 -12.38 -11.57
C ILE A 386 5.60 -11.89 -10.16
N LEU A 387 4.87 -12.42 -9.17
CA LEU A 387 5.09 -12.13 -7.76
C LEU A 387 5.97 -13.23 -7.17
N SER A 388 6.91 -12.87 -6.31
CA SER A 388 7.80 -13.81 -5.61
C SER A 388 8.03 -13.31 -4.19
N HIS A 389 8.05 -14.22 -3.22
CA HIS A 389 8.35 -13.92 -1.81
C HIS A 389 9.01 -15.08 -1.09
#